data_AF-A0A5C2RZ41-F1
#
_entry.id   AF-A0A5C2RZ41-F1
#
_cell.length_a   1.000
_cell.length_b   1.000
_cell.length_c   1.000
_cell.angle_alpha   90.00
_cell.angle_beta   90.00
_cell.angle_gamma   90.00
#
_symmetry.space_group_name_H-M   'P 1'
#
loop_
_entity.id
_entity.type
_entity.pdbx_description
1 polymer ?
#
loop_
_entity_poly.entity_id
_entity_poly.type
_entity_poly.pdbx_seq_one_letter_code
_entity_poly.pdbx_strand_id
1 'polypeptide(L)'
;MCTPTPSPQPSPSSSQQEDGEDDWLTREDAFGLFRRFTCLPQHDPEAGFTLEAIADAPNHEKPPEKDQPRYESIAWLRACTPARRDSEGAPKLGPFGDNVIQFRLVDWFFGRGSSKADRLLEQWLNTCDLFVPQHGWYESSVSMPVPKTKMSFASEEAAPQITIHGVVHRRLLDLIISVVSDPASRFVNDYHWIPNRMYWNPPRCQRSRVDTPSSPCPSSIHTPTPAPSHSPSRSASPPPSPPPPLRVLTDCYNSDAMLDEDEKIRKMPRIAGDAPEVEYAVLPLLLWSDETCLSNFGMAKLWPIYMYFGNISKYVRGCPTEFAAHHVAYIPSLPDDIKDAYEKTYGSMPMAETLKFCKHELFCRIWLMLLDKDFMAAYRDGILLVCGDGITRRLFPRFFTYSADYPEKILIAALKPLALCMCPRCLTRMDDIADAGSPEDDLRRAAKRQDDAANQILIKKACRCLFKGFSPAGKCIKDLLHDKSLNPIQSAFLIRFAQYGFNVYDMLVPDLMHEFELGVWKGTFNHLVRLIHAQGDAVIKEFDRRYVCSSSVWSTLT
;
A
#
# COMPACT_ATOMS: atom_id res chain seq x y z
N MET A 1 47.33 18.71 41.38
CA MET A 1 46.16 18.48 42.24
C MET A 1 44.94 18.50 41.34
N CYS A 2 44.57 17.32 40.84
CA CYS A 2 43.43 17.13 39.95
C CYS A 2 42.28 16.56 40.80
N THR A 3 41.24 17.36 40.99
CA THR A 3 39.97 16.92 41.58
C THR A 3 39.12 16.24 40.51
N PRO A 4 38.57 15.02 40.75
CA PRO A 4 37.71 14.34 39.79
C PRO A 4 36.29 14.93 39.79
N THR A 5 35.75 15.12 38.59
CA THR A 5 34.35 15.47 38.30
C THR A 5 33.41 14.31 38.64
N PRO A 6 32.24 14.54 39.28
CA PRO A 6 31.31 13.48 39.63
C PRO A 6 30.57 12.91 38.41
N SER A 7 30.38 11.60 38.41
CA SER A 7 29.62 10.83 37.40
C SER A 7 28.14 11.24 37.35
N PRO A 8 27.50 11.25 36.16
CA PRO A 8 26.08 11.56 36.04
C PRO A 8 25.23 10.41 36.60
N GLN A 9 24.28 10.74 37.48
CA GLN A 9 23.27 9.80 37.95
C GLN A 9 22.30 9.44 36.81
N PRO A 10 21.82 8.18 36.74
CA PRO A 10 20.76 7.80 35.80
C PRO A 10 19.44 8.46 36.20
N SER A 11 18.81 9.13 35.24
CA SER A 11 17.47 9.71 35.35
C SER A 11 16.43 8.62 35.69
N PRO A 12 15.44 8.89 36.56
CA PRO A 12 14.42 7.90 36.89
C PRO A 12 13.55 7.61 35.66
N SER A 13 13.41 6.33 35.35
CA SER A 13 12.47 5.80 34.35
C SER A 13 11.06 6.25 34.68
N SER A 14 10.50 7.17 33.88
CA SER A 14 9.08 7.47 33.91
C SER A 14 8.34 6.28 33.31
N SER A 15 7.90 5.36 34.16
CA SER A 15 6.76 4.51 33.86
C SER A 15 5.57 5.43 33.62
N GLN A 16 5.29 5.75 32.36
CA GLN A 16 4.01 6.34 31.99
C GLN A 16 2.96 5.28 32.26
N GLN A 17 2.30 5.44 33.39
CA GLN A 17 1.04 4.82 33.70
C GLN A 17 0.02 5.52 32.78
N GLU A 18 -0.33 4.87 31.66
CA GLU A 18 -1.42 5.29 30.79
C GLU A 18 -2.74 5.11 31.57
N ASP A 19 -3.20 6.18 32.22
CA ASP A 19 -4.53 6.24 32.82
C ASP A 19 -5.56 6.70 31.76
N GLY A 20 -6.51 5.82 31.42
CA GLY A 20 -7.93 6.20 31.29
C GLY A 20 -8.52 6.49 29.90
N GLU A 21 -8.66 5.47 29.06
CA GLU A 21 -9.81 5.32 28.14
C GLU A 21 -10.22 3.84 28.24
N ASP A 22 -11.51 3.50 28.39
CA ASP A 22 -11.97 2.11 28.51
C ASP A 22 -11.60 1.34 27.23
N ASP A 23 -10.44 0.70 27.25
CA ASP A 23 -9.95 -0.10 26.13
C ASP A 23 -10.83 -1.34 25.97
N TRP A 24 -11.46 -1.46 24.81
CA TRP A 24 -12.32 -2.59 24.51
C TRP A 24 -11.48 -3.76 24.03
N LEU A 25 -11.34 -4.75 24.91
CA LEU A 25 -10.58 -5.97 24.68
C LEU A 25 -11.49 -7.09 24.22
N THR A 26 -11.14 -7.74 23.11
CA THR A 26 -11.77 -9.00 22.72
C THR A 26 -11.29 -10.13 23.63
N ARG A 27 -12.04 -11.24 23.66
CA ARG A 27 -11.53 -12.47 24.27
C ARG A 27 -10.36 -13.01 23.46
N GLU A 28 -9.46 -13.69 24.15
CA GLU A 28 -8.37 -14.46 23.56
C GLU A 28 -8.93 -15.65 22.77
N ASP A 29 -8.43 -15.84 21.54
CA ASP A 29 -8.77 -16.99 20.71
C ASP A 29 -7.93 -18.23 21.06
N ALA A 30 -8.14 -19.34 20.34
CA ALA A 30 -7.43 -20.60 20.59
C ALA A 30 -5.90 -20.53 20.37
N PHE A 31 -5.40 -19.52 19.66
CA PHE A 31 -3.99 -19.29 19.38
C PHE A 31 -3.34 -18.28 20.31
N GLY A 32 -4.12 -17.69 21.21
CA GLY A 32 -3.65 -16.65 22.10
C GLY A 32 -3.77 -15.24 21.54
N LEU A 33 -4.52 -15.04 20.44
CA LEU A 33 -4.68 -13.74 19.81
C LEU A 33 -5.88 -12.99 20.40
N PHE A 34 -5.72 -11.68 20.59
CA PHE A 34 -6.80 -10.79 21.00
C PHE A 34 -6.58 -9.39 20.43
N ARG A 35 -7.65 -8.59 20.38
CA ARG A 35 -7.63 -7.23 19.86
C ARG A 35 -7.97 -6.24 20.97
N ARG A 36 -7.33 -5.07 20.90
CA ARG A 36 -7.64 -3.89 21.68
C ARG A 36 -8.14 -2.81 20.73
N PHE A 37 -9.41 -2.46 20.84
CA PHE A 37 -10.00 -1.40 20.04
C PHE A 37 -9.89 -0.06 20.75
N THR A 38 -9.79 1.00 19.95
CA THR A 38 -9.76 2.39 20.43
C THR A 38 -11.15 2.93 20.80
N CYS A 39 -12.20 2.31 20.28
CA CYS A 39 -13.58 2.50 20.70
C CYS A 39 -14.34 1.20 20.42
N LEU A 40 -15.47 0.97 21.08
CA LEU A 40 -16.28 -0.21 20.81
C LEU A 40 -16.81 -0.15 19.36
N PRO A 41 -16.40 -1.07 18.47
CA PRO A 41 -16.96 -1.09 17.12
C PRO A 41 -18.44 -1.47 17.17
N GLN A 42 -19.27 -0.84 16.34
CA GLN A 42 -20.68 -1.24 16.18
C GLN A 42 -20.80 -2.61 15.51
N HIS A 43 -19.79 -3.02 14.74
CA HIS A 43 -19.67 -4.32 14.09
C HIS A 43 -18.22 -4.80 14.15
N ASP A 44 -17.97 -5.99 14.69
CA ASP A 44 -16.66 -6.67 14.62
C ASP A 44 -16.71 -7.72 13.49
N PRO A 45 -16.03 -7.51 12.35
CA PRO A 45 -16.00 -8.45 11.22
C PRO A 45 -15.56 -9.86 11.62
N GLU A 46 -14.79 -9.99 12.69
CA GLU A 46 -14.17 -11.26 13.08
C GLU A 46 -14.91 -11.98 14.21
N ALA A 47 -15.98 -11.41 14.77
CA ALA A 47 -16.70 -11.99 15.90
C ALA A 47 -17.33 -13.37 15.60
N GLY A 48 -17.48 -13.72 14.31
CA GLY A 48 -18.03 -15.00 13.85
C GLY A 48 -17.06 -15.88 13.07
N PHE A 49 -15.77 -15.53 12.96
CA PHE A 49 -14.83 -16.36 12.23
C PHE A 49 -14.56 -17.67 12.99
N THR A 50 -14.71 -18.78 12.27
CA THR A 50 -14.27 -20.10 12.74
C THR A 50 -12.94 -20.46 12.09
N LEU A 51 -12.22 -21.42 12.66
CA LEU A 51 -10.94 -21.90 12.11
C LEU A 51 -11.09 -22.36 10.65
N GLU A 52 -12.24 -22.97 10.35
CA GLU A 52 -12.62 -23.48 9.04
C GLU A 52 -12.88 -22.36 8.01
N ALA A 53 -13.20 -21.15 8.47
CA ALA A 53 -13.42 -19.98 7.61
C ALA A 53 -12.09 -19.35 7.13
N ILE A 54 -10.97 -19.67 7.79
CA ILE A 54 -9.64 -19.06 7.53
C ILE A 54 -8.66 -20.10 6.95
N ALA A 55 -8.88 -21.40 7.19
CA ALA A 55 -7.98 -22.46 6.76
C ALA A 55 -8.16 -22.85 5.27
N ASP A 56 -7.19 -22.48 4.43
CA ASP A 56 -7.06 -22.96 3.05
C ASP A 56 -6.27 -24.28 2.92
N ALA A 57 -6.17 -25.05 4.00
CA ALA A 57 -5.50 -26.34 3.97
C ALA A 57 -6.25 -27.30 3.02
N PRO A 58 -5.57 -27.90 2.02
CA PRO A 58 -6.23 -28.70 0.97
C PRO A 58 -6.95 -29.96 1.50
N ASN A 59 -6.70 -30.33 2.76
CA ASN A 59 -7.25 -31.52 3.42
C ASN A 59 -8.25 -31.19 4.54
N HIS A 60 -8.61 -29.93 4.77
CA HIS A 60 -9.63 -29.58 5.75
C HIS A 60 -11.03 -29.78 5.12
N GLU A 61 -11.90 -30.53 5.81
CA GLU A 61 -13.32 -30.59 5.47
C GLU A 61 -13.92 -29.18 5.63
N LYS A 62 -14.15 -28.50 4.51
CA LYS A 62 -14.91 -27.26 4.51
C LYS A 62 -16.36 -27.63 4.86
N PRO A 63 -17.03 -26.90 5.77
CA PRO A 63 -18.45 -27.12 6.02
C PRO A 63 -19.20 -27.09 4.67
N PRO A 64 -20.29 -27.86 4.52
CA PRO A 64 -21.12 -27.76 3.32
C PRO A 64 -21.43 -26.29 3.15
N GLU A 65 -21.02 -25.77 2.00
CA GLU A 65 -21.18 -24.37 1.64
C GLU A 65 -22.60 -24.00 2.03
N LYS A 66 -22.76 -23.11 3.04
CA LYS A 66 -24.08 -22.59 3.35
C LYS A 66 -24.62 -22.11 2.01
N ASP A 67 -25.88 -22.39 1.70
CA ASP A 67 -26.62 -21.83 0.57
C ASP A 67 -26.75 -20.29 0.69
N GLN A 68 -25.65 -19.59 0.96
CA GLN A 68 -25.42 -18.26 0.44
C GLN A 68 -25.44 -18.43 -1.07
N PRO A 69 -26.20 -17.60 -1.81
CA PRO A 69 -26.23 -17.70 -3.25
C PRO A 69 -24.78 -17.63 -3.72
N ARG A 70 -24.27 -18.78 -4.19
CA ARG A 70 -22.96 -18.87 -4.83
C ARG A 70 -23.11 -18.06 -6.11
N TYR A 71 -22.89 -16.76 -5.95
CA TYR A 71 -22.84 -15.75 -6.99
C TYR A 71 -24.15 -15.54 -7.77
N GLU A 72 -25.28 -15.17 -7.14
CA GLU A 72 -26.44 -14.70 -7.93
C GLU A 72 -26.09 -13.45 -8.79
N SER A 73 -25.19 -12.59 -8.31
CA SER A 73 -24.69 -11.41 -9.04
C SER A 73 -23.69 -11.72 -10.18
N ILE A 74 -23.19 -12.97 -10.28
CA ILE A 74 -22.22 -13.38 -11.30
C ILE A 74 -22.55 -14.75 -11.96
N ALA A 75 -23.69 -15.36 -11.66
CA ALA A 75 -24.13 -16.66 -12.20
C ALA A 75 -24.27 -16.66 -13.73
N TRP A 76 -24.56 -15.50 -14.32
CA TRP A 76 -24.70 -15.30 -15.77
C TRP A 76 -23.39 -15.54 -16.55
N LEU A 77 -22.23 -15.57 -15.89
CA LEU A 77 -20.95 -15.93 -16.52
C LEU A 77 -20.85 -17.39 -16.96
N ARG A 78 -21.66 -18.29 -16.38
CA ARG A 78 -21.75 -19.69 -16.84
C ARG A 78 -22.71 -19.87 -18.01
N ALA A 79 -23.59 -18.89 -18.24
CA ALA A 79 -24.68 -19.00 -19.20
C ALA A 79 -24.73 -17.76 -20.09
N CYS A 80 -23.81 -17.68 -21.06
CA CYS A 80 -24.00 -16.84 -22.26
C CYS A 80 -23.21 -17.41 -23.45
N THR A 81 -23.77 -18.45 -24.06
CA THR A 81 -24.00 -18.44 -25.52
C THR A 81 -24.88 -17.24 -25.89
N PRO A 82 -24.75 -16.66 -27.09
CA PRO A 82 -25.21 -15.31 -27.36
C PRO A 82 -26.74 -15.16 -27.34
N ALA A 83 -27.17 -14.03 -26.77
CA ALA A 83 -28.48 -13.38 -26.85
C ALA A 83 -29.65 -13.97 -26.02
N ARG A 84 -30.10 -13.21 -25.02
CA ARG A 84 -31.53 -13.06 -24.73
C ARG A 84 -31.85 -11.68 -24.16
N ARG A 85 -32.94 -11.09 -24.66
CA ARG A 85 -33.42 -9.72 -24.37
C ARG A 85 -34.00 -9.62 -22.96
N ASP A 86 -33.74 -8.49 -22.32
CA ASP A 86 -34.27 -8.03 -21.03
C ASP A 86 -35.81 -8.00 -20.98
N SER A 87 -36.36 -8.29 -19.80
CA SER A 87 -37.75 -7.98 -19.41
C SER A 87 -37.77 -6.75 -18.50
N GLU A 88 -38.64 -5.78 -18.81
CA GLU A 88 -38.80 -4.49 -18.14
C GLU A 88 -39.48 -4.62 -16.75
N GLY A 89 -38.99 -3.90 -15.73
CA GLY A 89 -39.80 -3.66 -14.51
C GLY A 89 -39.11 -3.48 -13.15
N ALA A 90 -37.78 -3.52 -13.01
CA ALA A 90 -37.10 -3.30 -11.72
C ALA A 90 -36.16 -2.08 -11.76
N PRO A 91 -36.03 -1.30 -10.67
CA PRO A 91 -35.11 -0.16 -10.62
C PRO A 91 -33.66 -0.65 -10.78
N LYS A 92 -33.08 -0.41 -11.96
CA LYS A 92 -31.70 -0.75 -12.34
C LYS A 92 -30.69 0.22 -11.70
N LEU A 93 -30.47 0.15 -10.38
CA LEU A 93 -29.43 0.93 -9.69
C LEU A 93 -28.69 0.13 -8.60
N GLY A 94 -28.37 -1.13 -8.93
CA GLY A 94 -27.58 -2.09 -8.13
C GLY A 94 -28.02 -3.52 -8.50
N PRO A 95 -27.14 -4.55 -8.62
CA PRO A 95 -26.05 -4.88 -7.70
C PRO A 95 -24.84 -5.59 -8.39
N PHE A 96 -24.03 -4.90 -9.20
CA PHE A 96 -23.12 -5.50 -10.22
C PHE A 96 -23.80 -6.06 -11.50
N GLY A 97 -25.00 -5.60 -11.86
CA GLY A 97 -25.58 -5.86 -13.19
C GLY A 97 -24.78 -5.28 -14.38
N ASP A 98 -23.80 -4.42 -14.07
CA ASP A 98 -23.19 -3.46 -14.99
C ASP A 98 -21.64 -3.40 -14.87
N ASN A 99 -21.03 -4.21 -13.99
CA ASN A 99 -19.58 -4.17 -13.72
C ASN A 99 -18.82 -5.38 -14.31
N VAL A 100 -19.34 -5.91 -15.42
CA VAL A 100 -18.73 -6.98 -16.23
C VAL A 100 -17.26 -6.69 -16.59
N ILE A 101 -16.94 -5.40 -16.73
CA ILE A 101 -15.63 -4.87 -17.14
C ILE A 101 -14.54 -5.14 -16.11
N GLN A 102 -14.81 -4.79 -14.85
CA GLN A 102 -13.88 -5.00 -13.74
C GLN A 102 -13.63 -6.51 -13.53
N PHE A 103 -14.68 -7.32 -13.66
CA PHE A 103 -14.60 -8.77 -13.55
C PHE A 103 -13.69 -9.40 -14.62
N ARG A 104 -13.85 -8.99 -15.89
CA ARG A 104 -13.13 -9.61 -17.03
C ARG A 104 -11.69 -9.14 -17.18
N LEU A 105 -11.39 -7.89 -16.83
CA LEU A 105 -10.02 -7.37 -16.84
C LEU A 105 -9.18 -7.98 -15.72
N VAL A 106 -9.73 -8.10 -14.50
CA VAL A 106 -9.05 -8.77 -13.38
C VAL A 106 -8.84 -10.26 -13.68
N ASP A 107 -9.85 -10.98 -14.21
CA ASP A 107 -9.69 -12.38 -14.66
C ASP A 107 -8.64 -12.52 -15.79
N TRP A 108 -8.51 -11.52 -16.66
CA TRP A 108 -7.44 -11.47 -17.68
C TRP A 108 -6.05 -11.25 -17.05
N PHE A 109 -5.91 -10.27 -16.14
CA PHE A 109 -4.66 -9.96 -15.46
C PHE A 109 -4.12 -11.16 -14.66
N PHE A 110 -4.99 -11.94 -14.03
CA PHE A 110 -4.60 -13.01 -13.13
C PHE A 110 -4.79 -14.44 -13.68
N GLY A 111 -5.53 -14.63 -14.79
CA GLY A 111 -6.03 -15.95 -15.18
C GLY A 111 -5.56 -16.53 -16.52
N ARG A 112 -4.86 -15.80 -17.41
CA ARG A 112 -4.54 -16.30 -18.76
C ARG A 112 -3.10 -16.08 -19.23
N GLY A 113 -2.51 -17.14 -19.79
CA GLY A 113 -1.19 -17.10 -20.45
C GLY A 113 -1.15 -16.09 -21.61
N SER A 114 -0.08 -15.28 -21.61
CA SER A 114 -0.05 -13.93 -22.19
C SER A 114 -0.52 -13.80 -23.65
N SER A 115 -0.06 -14.63 -24.58
CA SER A 115 -0.25 -14.34 -26.01
C SER A 115 -1.67 -14.51 -26.58
N LYS A 116 -2.49 -15.38 -26.00
CA LYS A 116 -3.89 -15.59 -26.43
C LYS A 116 -4.86 -14.64 -25.73
N ALA A 117 -4.47 -14.16 -24.56
CA ALA A 117 -5.23 -13.22 -23.74
C ALA A 117 -5.22 -11.81 -24.38
N ASP A 118 -4.07 -11.40 -24.90
CA ASP A 118 -3.80 -10.14 -25.62
C ASP A 118 -4.76 -9.87 -26.79
N ARG A 119 -4.82 -10.80 -27.77
CA ARG A 119 -5.72 -10.69 -28.94
C ARG A 119 -7.20 -10.69 -28.56
N LEU A 120 -7.57 -11.43 -27.52
CA LEU A 120 -8.94 -11.47 -27.04
C LEU A 120 -9.32 -10.15 -26.36
N LEU A 121 -8.39 -9.52 -25.62
CA LEU A 121 -8.63 -8.21 -25.02
C LEU A 121 -8.76 -7.11 -26.08
N GLU A 122 -7.89 -7.06 -27.09
CA GLU A 122 -8.04 -6.13 -28.21
C GLU A 122 -9.36 -6.34 -28.96
N GLN A 123 -9.71 -7.59 -29.27
CA GLN A 123 -10.98 -7.90 -29.93
C GLN A 123 -12.17 -7.55 -29.04
N TRP A 124 -12.02 -7.64 -27.72
CA TRP A 124 -13.08 -7.37 -26.75
C TRP A 124 -13.27 -5.87 -26.46
N LEU A 125 -12.18 -5.10 -26.32
CA LEU A 125 -12.18 -3.63 -26.29
C LEU A 125 -12.86 -3.04 -27.52
N ASN A 126 -12.74 -3.71 -28.67
CA ASN A 126 -13.36 -3.30 -29.94
C ASN A 126 -14.82 -3.76 -30.12
N THR A 127 -15.34 -4.68 -29.29
CA THR A 127 -16.68 -5.28 -29.48
C THR A 127 -17.66 -5.01 -28.34
N CYS A 128 -17.20 -4.57 -27.17
CA CYS A 128 -18.06 -4.18 -26.05
C CYS A 128 -17.88 -2.69 -25.75
N ASP A 129 -19.00 -2.00 -25.49
CA ASP A 129 -19.06 -0.63 -24.97
C ASP A 129 -18.60 -0.59 -23.49
N LEU A 130 -17.31 -0.85 -23.30
CA LEU A 130 -16.64 -1.14 -22.03
C LEU A 130 -16.53 0.06 -21.09
N PHE A 131 -16.41 1.26 -21.67
CA PHE A 131 -16.19 2.50 -20.94
C PHE A 131 -17.37 3.44 -21.12
N VAL A 132 -18.57 2.95 -20.81
CA VAL A 132 -19.79 3.76 -20.91
C VAL A 132 -20.11 4.52 -19.62
N PRO A 133 -20.71 5.72 -19.76
CA PRO A 133 -21.20 6.51 -18.62
C PRO A 133 -22.15 5.76 -17.69
N GLN A 134 -22.92 4.81 -18.21
CA GLN A 134 -23.85 3.99 -17.43
C GLN A 134 -23.14 3.13 -16.37
N HIS A 135 -21.85 2.84 -16.56
CA HIS A 135 -21.02 2.05 -15.63
C HIS A 135 -20.03 2.92 -14.85
N GLY A 136 -20.31 4.22 -14.77
CA GLY A 136 -19.49 5.21 -14.05
C GLY A 136 -18.20 5.62 -14.77
N TRP A 137 -18.03 5.25 -16.04
CA TRP A 137 -16.85 5.59 -16.83
C TRP A 137 -17.06 6.87 -17.63
N TYR A 138 -16.04 7.71 -17.63
CA TYR A 138 -15.99 8.97 -18.37
C TYR A 138 -14.77 8.97 -19.27
N GLU A 139 -14.93 9.51 -20.46
CA GLU A 139 -13.81 9.93 -21.28
C GLU A 139 -13.62 11.44 -21.11
N SER A 140 -12.39 11.85 -20.87
CA SER A 140 -12.05 13.25 -20.61
C SER A 140 -10.76 13.63 -21.32
N SER A 141 -10.51 14.93 -21.35
CA SER A 141 -9.31 15.51 -21.94
C SER A 141 -8.58 16.36 -20.92
N VAL A 142 -7.27 16.41 -21.05
CA VAL A 142 -6.39 17.09 -20.11
C VAL A 142 -5.51 18.07 -20.88
N SER A 143 -5.53 19.34 -20.49
CA SER A 143 -4.64 20.35 -21.05
C SER A 143 -3.41 20.52 -20.17
N MET A 144 -2.24 20.56 -20.80
CA MET A 144 -0.97 20.78 -20.12
C MET A 144 -0.15 21.91 -20.76
N PRO A 145 0.49 22.76 -19.95
CA PRO A 145 1.38 23.81 -20.43
C PRO A 145 2.65 23.18 -20.98
N VAL A 146 3.16 23.69 -22.10
CA VAL A 146 4.39 23.13 -22.69
C VAL A 146 5.47 24.21 -22.79
N PRO A 147 6.62 24.07 -22.10
CA PRO A 147 7.66 25.08 -22.11
C PRO A 147 8.49 25.02 -23.40
N LYS A 148 9.09 26.16 -23.76
CA LYS A 148 10.06 26.26 -24.85
C LYS A 148 11.34 26.97 -24.39
N THR A 149 12.47 26.30 -24.57
CA THR A 149 13.78 26.89 -24.27
C THR A 149 14.04 28.13 -25.14
N LYS A 150 14.62 29.17 -24.52
CA LYS A 150 14.82 30.53 -25.07
C LYS A 150 13.54 31.33 -25.34
N MET A 151 12.38 30.88 -24.84
CA MET A 151 11.13 31.62 -24.91
C MET A 151 10.56 31.80 -23.49
N SER A 152 10.20 33.03 -23.15
CA SER A 152 9.68 33.37 -21.82
C SER A 152 8.17 33.60 -21.86
N PHE A 153 7.47 33.03 -20.90
CA PHE A 153 6.05 33.25 -20.64
C PHE A 153 5.86 34.01 -19.32
N ALA A 154 4.72 34.69 -19.16
CA ALA A 154 4.40 35.43 -17.94
C ALA A 154 4.18 34.49 -16.75
N SER A 155 3.55 33.35 -17.00
CA SER A 155 3.31 32.26 -16.05
C SER A 155 3.27 30.92 -16.79
N GLU A 156 3.13 29.84 -16.03
CA GLU A 156 2.92 28.48 -16.57
C GLU A 156 1.60 28.40 -17.35
N GLU A 157 0.53 29.01 -16.85
CA GLU A 157 -0.80 29.03 -17.48
C GLU A 157 -0.83 29.87 -18.76
N ALA A 158 0.03 30.90 -18.84
CA ALA A 158 0.16 31.73 -20.02
C ALA A 158 0.96 31.06 -21.15
N ALA A 159 1.64 29.94 -20.87
CA ALA A 159 2.31 29.16 -21.90
C ALA A 159 1.27 28.44 -22.79
N PRO A 160 1.58 28.24 -24.08
CA PRO A 160 0.79 27.40 -24.95
C PRO A 160 0.46 26.04 -24.32
N GLN A 161 -0.82 25.68 -24.43
CA GLN A 161 -1.36 24.44 -23.89
C GLN A 161 -1.49 23.41 -25.00
N ILE A 162 -1.15 22.16 -24.70
CA ILE A 162 -1.49 21.01 -25.55
C ILE A 162 -2.56 20.21 -24.82
N THR A 163 -3.66 19.91 -25.53
CA THR A 163 -4.76 19.10 -25.00
C THR A 163 -4.57 17.65 -25.43
N ILE A 164 -4.58 16.76 -24.45
CA ILE A 164 -4.51 15.31 -24.63
C ILE A 164 -5.90 14.73 -24.39
N HIS A 165 -6.41 13.99 -25.38
CA HIS A 165 -7.71 13.34 -25.34
C HIS A 165 -7.57 11.86 -24.90
N GLY A 166 -8.69 11.17 -24.71
CA GLY A 166 -8.68 9.72 -24.44
C GLY A 166 -8.31 9.32 -23.01
N VAL A 167 -8.47 10.21 -22.03
CA VAL A 167 -8.33 9.82 -20.62
C VAL A 167 -9.62 9.16 -20.17
N VAL A 168 -9.58 7.84 -19.98
CA VAL A 168 -10.73 7.06 -19.50
C VAL A 168 -10.64 6.90 -17.99
N HIS A 169 -11.66 7.32 -17.24
CA HIS A 169 -11.62 7.32 -15.78
C HIS A 169 -12.99 7.19 -15.12
N ARG A 170 -12.97 6.87 -13.82
CA ARG A 170 -14.10 6.99 -12.90
C ARG A 170 -13.83 8.16 -11.96
N ARG A 171 -14.90 8.85 -11.55
CA ARG A 171 -14.81 9.81 -10.45
C ARG A 171 -14.52 9.07 -9.14
N LEU A 172 -13.41 9.40 -8.50
CA LEU A 172 -12.90 8.66 -7.34
C LEU A 172 -13.91 8.65 -6.18
N LEU A 173 -14.55 9.79 -5.92
CA LEU A 173 -15.56 9.89 -4.86
C LEU A 173 -16.81 9.04 -5.17
N ASP A 174 -17.33 9.12 -6.40
CA ASP A 174 -18.52 8.36 -6.80
C ASP A 174 -18.27 6.86 -6.74
N LEU A 175 -17.06 6.43 -7.16
CA LEU A 175 -16.60 5.05 -7.01
C LEU A 175 -16.57 4.64 -5.53
N ILE A 176 -15.95 5.44 -4.66
CA ILE A 176 -15.88 5.16 -3.22
C ILE A 176 -17.28 4.99 -2.64
N ILE A 177 -18.16 5.97 -2.83
CA ILE A 177 -19.54 5.96 -2.32
C ILE A 177 -20.24 4.69 -2.81
N SER A 178 -20.20 4.41 -4.12
CA SER A 178 -20.90 3.27 -4.71
C SER A 178 -20.50 1.93 -4.11
N VAL A 179 -19.22 1.75 -3.71
CA VAL A 179 -18.74 0.47 -3.18
C VAL A 179 -19.04 0.34 -1.69
N VAL A 180 -18.79 1.38 -0.91
CA VAL A 180 -18.91 1.32 0.56
C VAL A 180 -20.37 1.38 1.03
N SER A 181 -21.27 1.97 0.23
CA SER A 181 -22.70 2.04 0.53
C SER A 181 -23.51 0.88 -0.05
N ASP A 182 -22.89 -0.08 -0.75
CA ASP A 182 -23.63 -1.17 -1.40
C ASP A 182 -24.02 -2.26 -0.38
N PRO A 183 -25.32 -2.41 -0.04
CA PRO A 183 -25.77 -3.44 0.89
C PRO A 183 -25.74 -4.85 0.28
N ALA A 184 -25.65 -4.95 -1.05
CA ALA A 184 -25.48 -6.23 -1.76
C ALA A 184 -24.00 -6.61 -1.92
N SER A 185 -23.08 -5.76 -1.47
CA SER A 185 -21.65 -6.06 -1.50
C SER A 185 -21.38 -7.30 -0.66
N ARG A 186 -20.69 -8.26 -1.26
CA ARG A 186 -20.22 -9.45 -0.55
C ARG A 186 -19.25 -9.15 0.59
N PHE A 187 -18.66 -7.95 0.59
CA PHE A 187 -17.73 -7.49 1.62
C PHE A 187 -18.43 -6.69 2.72
N VAL A 188 -19.76 -6.58 2.69
CA VAL A 188 -20.53 -5.72 3.60
C VAL A 188 -20.16 -5.90 5.07
N ASN A 189 -19.90 -7.16 5.48
CA ASN A 189 -19.55 -7.51 6.85
C ASN A 189 -18.04 -7.68 7.08
N ASP A 190 -17.21 -7.49 6.05
CA ASP A 190 -15.76 -7.74 6.08
C ASP A 190 -14.94 -6.47 6.34
N TYR A 191 -15.58 -5.30 6.33
CA TYR A 191 -14.91 -4.01 6.56
C TYR A 191 -14.55 -3.82 8.04
N HIS A 192 -13.25 -3.67 8.30
CA HIS A 192 -12.75 -3.18 9.58
C HIS A 192 -12.79 -1.65 9.65
N TRP A 193 -13.95 -1.11 10.03
CA TRP A 193 -14.15 0.35 10.12
C TRP A 193 -13.37 1.01 11.26
N ILE A 194 -13.33 0.35 12.42
CA ILE A 194 -12.58 0.83 13.59
C ILE A 194 -11.24 0.09 13.67
N PRO A 195 -10.11 0.83 13.73
CA PRO A 195 -8.81 0.20 13.84
C PRO A 195 -8.61 -0.43 15.22
N ASN A 196 -7.73 -1.43 15.26
CA ASN A 196 -7.41 -2.14 16.50
C ASN A 196 -5.92 -2.46 16.60
N ARG A 197 -5.46 -2.66 17.83
CA ARG A 197 -4.16 -3.27 18.09
C ARG A 197 -4.36 -4.76 18.30
N MET A 198 -3.72 -5.58 17.47
CA MET A 198 -3.73 -7.03 17.63
C MET A 198 -2.55 -7.47 18.49
N TYR A 199 -2.79 -8.36 19.44
CA TYR A 199 -1.80 -8.90 20.36
C TYR A 199 -1.81 -10.41 20.36
N TRP A 200 -0.67 -11.01 20.68
CA TRP A 200 -0.50 -12.45 20.84
C TRP A 200 0.10 -12.79 22.20
N ASN A 201 -0.55 -13.69 22.92
CA ASN A 201 -0.05 -14.32 24.13
C ASN A 201 0.67 -15.63 23.75
N PRO A 202 2.02 -15.66 23.79
CA PRO A 202 2.74 -16.89 23.45
C PRO A 202 2.40 -18.00 24.45
N PRO A 203 2.19 -19.25 23.98
CA PRO A 203 1.92 -20.38 24.85
C PRO A 203 3.01 -20.52 25.91
N ARG A 204 2.63 -20.76 27.17
CA ARG A 204 3.62 -20.99 28.23
C ARG A 204 4.44 -22.21 27.85
N CYS A 205 5.76 -22.05 27.79
CA CYS A 205 6.68 -23.17 27.63
C CYS A 205 6.57 -24.05 28.88
N GLN A 206 5.69 -25.05 28.84
CA GLN A 206 5.69 -26.11 29.83
C GLN A 206 6.98 -26.90 29.58
N ARG A 207 8.02 -26.62 30.37
CA ARG A 207 9.13 -27.57 30.51
C ARG A 207 8.50 -28.85 31.04
N SER A 208 8.18 -29.77 30.14
CA SER A 208 7.82 -31.13 30.51
C SER A 208 8.96 -31.64 31.37
N ARG A 209 8.65 -31.96 32.63
CA ARG A 209 9.54 -32.84 33.38
C ARG A 209 9.60 -34.11 32.55
N VAL A 210 10.78 -34.38 31.99
CA VAL A 210 11.09 -35.69 31.43
C VAL A 210 10.99 -36.64 32.61
N ASP A 211 9.86 -37.31 32.77
CA ASP A 211 9.74 -38.45 33.64
C ASP A 211 10.60 -39.56 33.03
N THR A 212 11.84 -39.64 33.52
CA THR A 212 12.75 -40.75 33.24
C THR A 212 12.03 -42.07 33.52
N PRO A 213 11.92 -43.01 32.57
CA PRO A 213 11.29 -44.30 32.85
C PRO A 213 12.20 -45.10 33.78
N SER A 214 11.77 -45.32 35.02
CA SER A 214 12.43 -46.23 35.95
C SER A 214 12.24 -47.67 35.46
N SER A 215 13.26 -48.23 34.80
CA SER A 215 13.37 -49.67 34.58
C SER A 215 13.74 -50.38 35.89
N PRO A 216 13.09 -51.49 36.26
CA PRO A 216 13.41 -52.24 37.46
C PRO A 216 14.46 -53.32 37.16
N CYS A 217 15.51 -53.39 37.98
CA CYS A 217 16.37 -54.58 38.10
C CYS A 217 16.87 -54.75 39.54
N PRO A 218 17.17 -56.00 39.97
CA PRO A 218 16.68 -56.50 41.25
C PRO A 218 17.75 -56.57 42.36
N SER A 219 17.25 -56.41 43.60
CA SER A 219 17.70 -56.96 44.89
C SER A 219 19.21 -57.19 45.15
N SER A 220 19.74 -56.51 46.16
CA SER A 220 20.50 -57.17 47.23
C SER A 220 20.44 -56.39 48.55
N ILE A 221 20.61 -57.14 49.62
CA ILE A 221 20.25 -56.92 51.03
C ILE A 221 21.31 -56.07 51.77
N HIS A 222 20.89 -55.16 52.67
CA HIS A 222 21.40 -55.04 54.05
C HIS A 222 20.65 -53.99 54.91
N THR A 223 20.57 -54.29 56.20
CA THR A 223 19.76 -53.77 57.32
C THR A 223 20.25 -52.40 57.90
N PRO A 224 19.49 -51.76 58.83
CA PRO A 224 19.40 -50.30 58.99
C PRO A 224 20.31 -49.69 60.07
N THR A 225 20.55 -48.37 60.00
CA THR A 225 21.02 -47.57 61.14
C THR A 225 20.42 -46.13 61.04
N PRO A 226 19.99 -45.50 62.15
CA PRO A 226 19.13 -44.31 62.08
C PRO A 226 19.84 -42.96 62.28
N ALA A 227 19.15 -41.90 61.83
CA ALA A 227 19.20 -40.47 62.21
C ALA A 227 20.07 -39.51 61.35
N PRO A 228 19.78 -38.18 61.32
CA PRO A 228 18.54 -37.47 61.68
C PRO A 228 17.94 -36.65 60.51
N SER A 229 16.66 -36.34 60.67
CA SER A 229 15.83 -35.48 59.83
C SER A 229 16.25 -34.00 59.88
N HIS A 230 16.76 -33.48 58.76
CA HIS A 230 16.71 -32.05 58.46
C HIS A 230 16.41 -31.84 56.97
N SER A 231 15.12 -31.76 56.63
CA SER A 231 14.66 -31.22 55.36
C SER A 231 14.38 -29.73 55.54
N PRO A 232 15.16 -28.81 54.93
CA PRO A 232 14.75 -27.42 54.91
C PRO A 232 13.57 -27.30 53.93
N SER A 233 12.46 -26.75 54.40
CA SER A 233 11.32 -26.39 53.56
C SER A 233 11.79 -25.36 52.52
N ARG A 234 12.00 -25.80 51.28
CA ARG A 234 12.15 -24.89 50.14
C ARG A 234 10.82 -24.16 49.97
N SER A 235 10.78 -22.89 50.35
CA SER A 235 9.72 -21.97 49.92
C SER A 235 9.73 -21.95 48.39
N ALA A 236 8.66 -22.43 47.78
CA ALA A 236 8.49 -22.33 46.33
C ALA A 236 8.40 -20.85 45.97
N SER A 237 9.34 -20.37 45.15
CA SER A 237 9.26 -19.06 44.51
C SER A 237 7.94 -18.99 43.72
N PRO A 238 7.22 -17.86 43.74
CA PRO A 238 6.04 -17.70 42.90
C PRO A 238 6.41 -17.94 41.43
N PRO A 239 5.51 -18.54 40.63
CA PRO A 239 5.78 -18.76 39.22
C PRO A 239 6.10 -17.43 38.53
N PRO A 240 7.05 -17.40 37.58
CA PRO A 240 7.36 -16.20 36.84
C PRO A 240 6.08 -15.65 36.19
N SER A 241 5.88 -14.33 36.28
CA SER A 241 4.79 -13.65 35.60
C SER A 241 4.86 -13.97 34.10
N PRO A 242 3.71 -14.21 33.43
CA PRO A 242 3.73 -14.45 31.99
C PRO A 242 4.39 -13.27 31.27
N PRO A 243 5.10 -13.52 30.15
CA PRO A 243 5.64 -12.44 29.33
C PRO A 243 4.50 -11.53 28.86
N PRO A 244 4.77 -10.23 28.67
CA PRO A 244 3.76 -9.31 28.14
C PRO A 244 3.31 -9.76 26.74
N PRO A 245 2.06 -9.47 26.36
CA PRO A 245 1.56 -9.77 25.02
C PRO A 245 2.42 -9.11 23.94
N LEU A 246 2.66 -9.83 22.84
CA LEU A 246 3.43 -9.33 21.70
C LEU A 246 2.51 -8.61 20.71
N ARG A 247 2.90 -7.42 20.24
CA ARG A 247 2.15 -6.70 19.19
C ARG A 247 2.26 -7.44 17.86
N VAL A 248 1.13 -7.67 17.22
CA VAL A 248 1.02 -8.28 15.89
C VAL A 248 0.55 -7.23 14.89
N LEU A 249 1.21 -7.17 13.73
CA LEU A 249 0.84 -6.33 12.59
C LEU A 249 0.57 -7.25 11.40
N THR A 250 -0.66 -7.23 10.89
CA THR A 250 -1.05 -8.09 9.76
C THR A 250 -1.58 -7.30 8.59
N ASP A 251 -2.29 -6.19 8.84
CA ASP A 251 -3.15 -5.50 7.89
C ASP A 251 -3.14 -3.99 8.11
N CYS A 252 -3.73 -3.24 7.18
CA CYS A 252 -3.78 -1.78 7.28
C CYS A 252 -4.52 -1.32 8.54
N TYR A 253 -5.67 -1.94 8.85
CA TYR A 253 -6.51 -1.58 9.99
C TYR A 253 -5.90 -1.88 11.38
N ASN A 254 -4.78 -2.61 11.43
CA ASN A 254 -4.02 -2.81 12.67
C ASN A 254 -2.61 -2.22 12.65
N SER A 255 -2.29 -1.44 11.62
CA SER A 255 -1.03 -0.70 11.51
C SER A 255 -1.02 0.54 12.42
N ASP A 256 0.18 0.94 12.85
CA ASP A 256 0.33 2.18 13.62
C ASP A 256 -0.08 3.41 12.79
N ALA A 257 0.17 3.40 11.47
CA ALA A 257 -0.27 4.48 10.57
C ALA A 257 -1.80 4.67 10.58
N MET A 258 -2.56 3.58 10.68
CA MET A 258 -4.03 3.65 10.79
C MET A 258 -4.47 4.16 12.14
N LEU A 259 -3.85 3.69 13.21
CA LEU A 259 -4.17 4.13 14.57
C LEU A 259 -3.88 5.61 14.75
N ASP A 260 -2.75 6.10 14.24
CA ASP A 260 -2.35 7.50 14.29
C ASP A 260 -3.32 8.39 13.49
N GLU A 261 -3.75 7.94 12.30
CA GLU A 261 -4.69 8.69 11.48
C GLU A 261 -6.09 8.73 12.10
N ASP A 262 -6.55 7.62 12.65
CA ASP A 262 -7.84 7.55 13.35
C ASP A 262 -7.83 8.39 14.64
N GLU A 263 -6.71 8.44 15.36
CA GLU A 263 -6.53 9.35 16.50
C GLU A 263 -6.62 10.83 16.07
N LYS A 264 -6.04 11.21 14.92
CA LYS A 264 -6.19 12.58 14.38
C LYS A 264 -7.65 12.91 14.07
N ILE A 265 -8.38 11.98 13.45
CA ILE A 265 -9.81 12.15 13.15
C ILE A 265 -10.63 12.23 14.43
N ARG A 266 -10.34 11.43 15.46
CA ARG A 266 -11.05 11.48 16.74
C ARG A 266 -10.77 12.75 17.55
N LYS A 267 -9.56 13.31 17.45
CA LYS A 267 -9.19 14.57 18.11
C LYS A 267 -9.79 15.82 17.46
N MET A 268 -10.21 15.72 16.20
CA MET A 268 -10.78 16.88 15.50
C MET A 268 -12.23 17.13 15.97
N PRO A 269 -12.71 18.39 15.92
CA PRO A 269 -14.10 18.68 16.21
C PRO A 269 -15.05 17.92 15.26
N ARG A 270 -16.14 17.40 15.80
CA ARG A 270 -17.23 16.82 15.00
C ARG A 270 -17.75 17.86 14.00
N ILE A 271 -18.04 17.43 12.78
CA ILE A 271 -18.65 18.23 11.72
C ILE A 271 -20.06 18.63 12.16
N ALA A 272 -20.38 19.93 12.02
CA ALA A 272 -21.66 20.47 12.41
C ALA A 272 -22.82 19.79 11.64
N GLY A 273 -23.83 19.35 12.37
CA GLY A 273 -25.00 18.65 11.82
C GLY A 273 -24.93 17.13 11.90
N ASP A 274 -23.76 16.54 12.22
CA ASP A 274 -23.69 15.11 12.49
C ASP A 274 -24.35 14.77 13.82
N ALA A 275 -25.17 13.71 13.83
CA ALA A 275 -25.76 13.20 15.05
C ALA A 275 -24.69 12.57 15.97
N PRO A 276 -24.88 12.53 17.30
CA PRO A 276 -23.89 11.98 18.24
C PRO A 276 -23.46 10.54 17.94
N GLU A 277 -24.34 9.73 17.36
CA GLU A 277 -24.15 8.32 17.03
C GLU A 277 -23.39 8.04 15.73
N VAL A 278 -23.19 9.07 14.88
CA VAL A 278 -22.47 8.89 13.61
C VAL A 278 -21.05 8.42 13.90
N GLU A 279 -20.65 7.28 13.33
CA GLU A 279 -19.28 6.76 13.49
C GLU A 279 -18.32 7.50 12.56
N TYR A 280 -17.18 7.95 13.05
CA TYR A 280 -16.11 8.48 12.20
C TYR A 280 -15.13 7.37 11.93
N ALA A 281 -14.84 7.13 10.65
CA ALA A 281 -13.94 6.06 10.25
C ALA A 281 -12.98 6.54 9.17
N VAL A 282 -11.71 6.14 9.29
CA VAL A 282 -10.73 6.31 8.22
C VAL A 282 -10.98 5.23 7.16
N LEU A 283 -10.92 5.64 5.89
CA LEU A 283 -11.03 4.74 4.73
C LEU A 283 -9.68 4.74 3.99
N PRO A 284 -8.78 3.79 4.28
CA PRO A 284 -7.48 3.72 3.63
C PRO A 284 -7.63 3.33 2.16
N LEU A 285 -7.08 4.16 1.29
CA LEU A 285 -6.97 3.94 -0.15
C LEU A 285 -5.57 3.41 -0.45
N LEU A 286 -5.54 2.22 -1.02
CA LEU A 286 -4.31 1.53 -1.45
C LEU A 286 -4.29 1.56 -2.97
N LEU A 287 -3.33 2.25 -3.57
CA LEU A 287 -3.22 2.47 -5.01
C LEU A 287 -2.13 1.63 -5.65
N TRP A 288 -2.34 1.35 -6.92
CA TRP A 288 -1.33 0.81 -7.81
C TRP A 288 -1.49 1.36 -9.22
N SER A 289 -0.39 1.40 -9.97
CA SER A 289 -0.39 1.58 -11.41
C SER A 289 0.75 0.80 -12.04
N ASP A 290 0.50 0.28 -13.23
CA ASP A 290 1.46 -0.54 -13.98
C ASP A 290 1.25 -0.34 -15.49
N GLU A 291 2.29 0.07 -16.22
CA GLU A 291 2.21 0.25 -17.68
C GLU A 291 2.36 -1.12 -18.35
N THR A 292 1.24 -1.73 -18.75
CA THR A 292 1.20 -3.08 -19.32
C THR A 292 1.16 -3.06 -20.85
N CYS A 293 1.98 -3.91 -21.48
CA CYS A 293 1.92 -4.11 -22.92
C CYS A 293 0.85 -5.18 -23.23
N LEU A 294 -0.14 -4.83 -24.05
CA LEU A 294 -1.27 -5.71 -24.38
C LEU A 294 -0.97 -6.68 -25.52
N SER A 295 0.26 -6.71 -26.05
CA SER A 295 0.61 -7.63 -27.13
C SER A 295 2.12 -7.87 -27.21
N ASN A 296 2.53 -9.14 -27.39
CA ASN A 296 3.94 -9.49 -27.63
C ASN A 296 4.53 -8.93 -28.94
N PHE A 297 3.69 -8.48 -29.89
CA PHE A 297 4.10 -8.04 -31.23
C PHE A 297 3.41 -6.75 -31.73
N GLY A 298 2.59 -6.10 -30.89
CA GLY A 298 1.88 -4.86 -31.23
C GLY A 298 2.29 -3.70 -30.31
N MET A 299 1.81 -2.49 -30.65
CA MET A 299 2.10 -1.26 -29.90
C MET A 299 1.03 -0.92 -28.83
N ALA A 300 -0.01 -1.74 -28.69
CA ALA A 300 -1.09 -1.49 -27.75
C ALA A 300 -0.57 -1.59 -26.30
N LYS A 301 -0.75 -0.51 -25.54
CA LYS A 301 -0.36 -0.40 -24.14
C LYS A 301 -1.58 0.02 -23.32
N LEU A 302 -1.71 -0.55 -22.14
CA LEU A 302 -2.71 -0.19 -21.15
C LEU A 302 -2.01 0.20 -19.86
N TRP A 303 -2.33 1.36 -19.33
CA TRP A 303 -1.73 1.85 -18.09
C TRP A 303 -2.84 2.09 -17.06
N PRO A 304 -3.34 1.02 -16.42
CA PRO A 304 -4.38 1.13 -15.39
C PRO A 304 -3.88 1.81 -14.12
N ILE A 305 -4.79 2.51 -13.47
CA ILE A 305 -4.74 2.83 -12.05
C ILE A 305 -5.82 1.99 -11.36
N TYR A 306 -5.45 1.27 -10.31
CA TYR A 306 -6.39 0.49 -9.51
C TYR A 306 -6.24 0.79 -8.01
N MET A 307 -7.33 0.57 -7.28
CA MET A 307 -7.49 0.93 -5.88
C MET A 307 -8.12 -0.22 -5.09
N TYR A 308 -7.60 -0.47 -3.90
CA TYR A 308 -8.23 -1.33 -2.90
C TYR A 308 -8.53 -0.54 -1.62
N PHE A 309 -9.50 -1.01 -0.85
CA PHE A 309 -9.79 -0.50 0.49
C PHE A 309 -8.98 -1.25 1.56
N GLY A 310 -8.17 -0.53 2.33
CA GLY A 310 -7.33 -1.13 3.38
C GLY A 310 -8.11 -1.63 4.60
N ASN A 311 -9.40 -1.30 4.73
CA ASN A 311 -10.29 -1.88 5.75
C ASN A 311 -10.62 -3.35 5.47
N ILE A 312 -10.32 -3.88 4.27
CA ILE A 312 -10.53 -5.28 3.91
C ILE A 312 -9.21 -6.04 4.09
N SER A 313 -9.31 -7.24 4.67
CA SER A 313 -8.18 -8.15 4.87
C SER A 313 -7.35 -8.37 3.61
N LYS A 314 -6.03 -8.41 3.75
CA LYS A 314 -5.09 -8.72 2.66
C LYS A 314 -5.36 -10.07 1.99
N TYR A 315 -5.94 -11.03 2.70
CA TYR A 315 -6.25 -12.35 2.13
C TYR A 315 -7.38 -12.25 1.11
N VAL A 316 -8.42 -11.47 1.42
CA VAL A 316 -9.50 -11.15 0.48
C VAL A 316 -8.96 -10.31 -0.68
N ARG A 317 -8.19 -9.24 -0.38
CA ARG A 317 -7.61 -8.38 -1.43
C ARG A 317 -6.65 -9.12 -2.35
N GLY A 318 -5.89 -10.07 -1.81
CA GLY A 318 -4.90 -10.87 -2.53
C GLY A 318 -5.49 -12.06 -3.27
N CYS A 319 -6.79 -12.34 -3.12
CA CYS A 319 -7.46 -13.44 -3.79
C CYS A 319 -8.14 -12.91 -5.08
N PRO A 320 -7.63 -13.26 -6.29
CA PRO A 320 -8.12 -12.67 -7.54
C PRO A 320 -9.59 -12.95 -7.83
N THR A 321 -10.09 -14.10 -7.38
CA THR A 321 -11.50 -14.49 -7.52
C THR A 321 -12.44 -13.66 -6.64
N GLU A 322 -11.89 -12.83 -5.75
CA GLU A 322 -12.66 -11.97 -4.89
C GLU A 322 -12.98 -10.62 -5.54
N PHE A 323 -12.23 -10.22 -6.56
CA PHE A 323 -12.45 -8.98 -7.32
C PHE A 323 -12.49 -7.72 -6.45
N ALA A 324 -11.73 -7.69 -5.36
CA ALA A 324 -11.63 -6.54 -4.44
C ALA A 324 -10.89 -5.32 -5.04
N ALA A 325 -10.31 -5.46 -6.23
CA ALA A 325 -9.56 -4.40 -6.94
C ALA A 325 -10.51 -3.52 -7.76
N HIS A 326 -10.52 -2.21 -7.51
CA HIS A 326 -11.33 -1.25 -8.27
C HIS A 326 -10.49 -0.49 -9.29
N HIS A 327 -10.85 -0.57 -10.57
CA HIS A 327 -10.20 0.24 -11.60
C HIS A 327 -10.67 1.70 -11.49
N VAL A 328 -9.71 2.62 -11.50
CA VAL A 328 -9.94 4.06 -11.34
C VAL A 328 -9.77 4.79 -12.67
N ALA A 329 -8.70 4.52 -13.40
CA ALA A 329 -8.41 5.21 -14.66
C ALA A 329 -7.49 4.39 -15.57
N TYR A 330 -7.42 4.79 -16.83
CA TYR A 330 -6.43 4.33 -17.80
C TYR A 330 -5.67 5.54 -18.34
N ILE A 331 -4.38 5.59 -18.06
CA ILE A 331 -3.51 6.68 -18.47
C ILE A 331 -3.14 6.50 -19.95
N PRO A 332 -3.44 7.46 -20.83
CA PRO A 332 -2.95 7.40 -22.20
C PRO A 332 -1.45 7.63 -22.25
N SER A 333 -0.78 7.02 -23.23
CA SER A 333 0.57 7.44 -23.61
C SER A 333 0.54 8.88 -24.17
N LEU A 334 1.72 9.52 -24.25
CA LEU A 334 1.83 10.75 -25.03
C LEU A 334 1.40 10.44 -26.48
N PRO A 335 0.46 11.21 -27.07
CA PRO A 335 0.03 11.00 -28.45
C PRO A 335 1.18 11.10 -29.44
N ASP A 336 1.12 10.31 -30.51
CA ASP A 336 2.15 10.30 -31.56
C ASP A 336 2.29 11.68 -32.24
N ASP A 337 1.18 12.42 -32.35
CA ASP A 337 1.10 13.76 -32.95
C ASP A 337 1.57 14.89 -32.00
N ILE A 338 1.99 14.59 -30.77
CA ILE A 338 2.46 15.62 -29.82
C ILE A 338 3.64 16.43 -30.37
N LYS A 339 4.49 15.78 -31.18
CA LYS A 339 5.63 16.44 -31.83
C LYS A 339 5.16 17.44 -32.87
N ASP A 340 4.15 17.06 -33.66
CA ASP A 340 3.56 17.90 -34.69
C ASP A 340 2.80 19.07 -34.05
N ALA A 341 2.04 18.81 -32.97
CA ALA A 341 1.38 19.85 -32.19
C ALA A 341 2.37 20.85 -31.58
N TYR A 342 3.50 20.36 -31.05
CA TYR A 342 4.57 21.22 -30.53
C TYR A 342 5.22 22.05 -31.65
N GLU A 343 5.54 21.44 -32.79
CA GLU A 343 6.12 22.15 -33.93
C GLU A 343 5.15 23.17 -34.52
N LYS A 344 3.85 22.89 -34.59
CA LYS A 344 2.84 23.85 -35.00
C LYS A 344 2.78 25.06 -34.06
N THR A 345 2.88 24.83 -32.75
CA THR A 345 2.86 25.88 -31.73
C THR A 345 4.13 26.73 -31.76
N TYR A 346 5.28 26.11 -32.04
CA TYR A 346 6.58 26.74 -31.79
C TYR A 346 7.50 26.89 -33.01
N GLY A 347 7.15 26.33 -34.17
CA GLY A 347 7.98 26.32 -35.37
C GLY A 347 9.27 25.50 -35.25
N SER A 348 9.36 24.58 -34.29
CA SER A 348 10.54 23.75 -34.05
C SER A 348 10.17 22.47 -33.31
N MET A 349 10.86 21.37 -33.61
CA MET A 349 10.70 20.10 -32.90
C MET A 349 10.98 20.19 -31.39
N PRO A 350 10.26 19.43 -30.54
CA PRO A 350 10.55 19.35 -29.12
C PRO A 350 11.85 18.58 -28.87
N MET A 351 12.59 18.99 -27.85
CA MET A 351 13.75 18.23 -27.37
C MET A 351 13.28 16.99 -26.56
N ALA A 352 14.15 15.99 -26.42
CA ALA A 352 13.86 14.81 -25.60
C ALA A 352 13.47 15.16 -24.15
N GLU A 353 14.13 16.15 -23.55
CA GLU A 353 13.81 16.64 -22.20
C GLU A 353 12.43 17.33 -22.13
N THR A 354 11.99 17.98 -23.20
CA THR A 354 10.64 18.56 -23.28
C THR A 354 9.59 17.45 -23.34
N LEU A 355 9.84 16.37 -24.11
CA LEU A 355 8.93 15.22 -24.14
C LEU A 355 8.87 14.50 -22.79
N LYS A 356 10.00 14.37 -22.08
CA LYS A 356 10.02 13.84 -20.70
C LYS A 356 9.18 14.69 -19.76
N PHE A 357 9.32 16.03 -19.85
CA PHE A 357 8.47 16.95 -19.10
C PHE A 357 6.99 16.72 -19.41
N CYS A 358 6.61 16.63 -20.70
CA CYS A 358 5.23 16.37 -21.09
C CYS A 358 4.69 15.04 -20.54
N LYS A 359 5.49 13.96 -20.51
CA LYS A 359 5.05 12.66 -19.94
C LYS A 359 4.72 12.81 -18.45
N HIS A 360 5.62 13.44 -17.69
CA HIS A 360 5.40 13.69 -16.26
C HIS A 360 4.22 14.64 -16.01
N GLU A 361 4.11 15.71 -16.81
CA GLU A 361 3.04 16.69 -16.67
C GLU A 361 1.67 16.09 -17.00
N LEU A 362 1.57 15.26 -18.04
CA LEU A 362 0.35 14.51 -18.35
C LEU A 362 -0.09 13.65 -17.16
N PHE A 363 0.84 12.88 -16.58
CA PHE A 363 0.57 12.07 -15.39
C PHE A 363 0.05 12.92 -14.22
N CYS A 364 0.73 14.05 -13.94
CA CYS A 364 0.32 14.97 -12.87
C CYS A 364 -1.07 15.56 -13.13
N ARG A 365 -1.36 15.95 -14.37
CA ARG A 365 -2.64 16.56 -14.72
C ARG A 365 -3.81 15.57 -14.67
N ILE A 366 -3.58 14.31 -15.05
CA ILE A 366 -4.57 13.24 -14.86
C ILE A 366 -4.87 13.05 -13.38
N TRP A 367 -3.85 12.97 -12.51
CA TRP A 367 -4.08 12.88 -11.07
C TRP A 367 -4.77 14.12 -10.50
N LEU A 368 -4.46 15.33 -10.96
CA LEU A 368 -5.17 16.55 -10.55
C LEU A 368 -6.65 16.54 -10.94
N MET A 369 -6.99 15.89 -12.07
CA MET A 369 -8.36 15.66 -12.51
C MET A 369 -9.07 14.62 -11.63
N LEU A 370 -8.40 13.51 -11.28
CA LEU A 370 -8.97 12.48 -10.39
C LEU A 370 -9.14 12.99 -8.95
N LEU A 371 -8.20 13.81 -8.47
CA LEU A 371 -8.25 14.51 -7.19
C LEU A 371 -9.05 15.80 -7.33
N ASP A 372 -10.30 15.66 -7.77
CA ASP A 372 -11.21 16.78 -8.02
C ASP A 372 -11.62 17.49 -6.71
N LYS A 373 -12.32 18.62 -6.85
CA LYS A 373 -12.77 19.42 -5.72
C LYS A 373 -13.68 18.66 -4.74
N ASP A 374 -14.44 17.67 -5.22
CA ASP A 374 -15.43 16.96 -4.43
C ASP A 374 -14.71 15.86 -3.63
N PHE A 375 -13.77 15.14 -4.25
CA PHE A 375 -12.87 14.23 -3.53
C PHE A 375 -12.04 14.99 -2.49
N MET A 376 -11.53 16.18 -2.81
CA MET A 376 -10.77 16.96 -1.83
C MET A 376 -11.64 17.50 -0.69
N ALA A 377 -12.93 17.76 -0.92
CA ALA A 377 -13.89 18.06 0.15
C ALA A 377 -14.12 16.83 1.04
N ALA A 378 -14.31 15.64 0.44
CA ALA A 378 -14.41 14.38 1.16
C ALA A 378 -13.14 14.04 1.96
N TYR A 379 -11.96 14.34 1.42
CA TYR A 379 -10.69 14.17 2.13
C TYR A 379 -10.64 15.04 3.39
N ARG A 380 -11.04 16.31 3.29
CA ARG A 380 -10.99 17.27 4.40
C ARG A 380 -12.08 17.00 5.45
N ASP A 381 -13.33 16.95 5.02
CA ASP A 381 -14.50 16.98 5.90
C ASP A 381 -15.15 15.61 6.08
N GLY A 382 -14.66 14.58 5.39
CA GLY A 382 -15.29 13.27 5.33
C GLY A 382 -16.60 13.29 4.53
N ILE A 383 -17.12 12.09 4.28
CA ILE A 383 -18.40 11.88 3.57
C ILE A 383 -19.37 11.13 4.48
N LEU A 384 -20.53 11.74 4.74
CA LEU A 384 -21.59 11.13 5.54
C LEU A 384 -22.44 10.22 4.66
N LEU A 385 -22.47 8.94 4.98
CA LEU A 385 -23.21 7.94 4.22
C LEU A 385 -23.67 6.78 5.10
N VAL A 386 -24.77 6.15 4.68
CA VAL A 386 -25.17 4.85 5.22
C VAL A 386 -24.33 3.79 4.49
N CYS A 387 -23.46 3.11 5.23
CA CYS A 387 -22.62 2.04 4.66
C CYS A 387 -23.49 0.82 4.34
N GLY A 388 -22.94 -0.13 3.56
CA GLY A 388 -23.69 -1.33 3.17
C GLY A 388 -24.24 -2.14 4.35
N ASP A 389 -23.58 -2.07 5.51
CA ASP A 389 -24.00 -2.73 6.77
C ASP A 389 -25.16 -2.01 7.48
N GLY A 390 -25.67 -0.92 6.90
CA GLY A 390 -26.77 -0.12 7.43
C GLY A 390 -26.35 0.94 8.46
N ILE A 391 -25.06 1.03 8.80
CA ILE A 391 -24.57 1.99 9.79
C ILE A 391 -24.21 3.31 9.12
N THR A 392 -24.66 4.41 9.73
CA THR A 392 -24.32 5.76 9.27
C THR A 392 -22.92 6.13 9.74
N ARG A 393 -22.01 6.35 8.79
CA ARG A 393 -20.63 6.75 9.06
C ARG A 393 -20.26 8.02 8.32
N ARG A 394 -19.35 8.79 8.91
CA ARG A 394 -18.57 9.79 8.18
C ARG A 394 -17.21 9.19 7.85
N LEU A 395 -16.99 8.88 6.58
CA LEU A 395 -15.76 8.25 6.11
C LEU A 395 -14.74 9.30 5.69
N PHE A 396 -13.49 9.13 6.10
CA PHE A 396 -12.36 9.99 5.73
C PHE A 396 -11.40 9.23 4.81
N PRO A 397 -11.47 9.42 3.49
CA PRO A 397 -10.55 8.77 2.55
C PRO A 397 -9.11 9.21 2.79
N ARG A 398 -8.17 8.28 2.90
CA ARG A 398 -6.74 8.56 3.16
C ARG A 398 -5.86 7.67 2.30
N PHE A 399 -4.89 8.25 1.59
CA PHE A 399 -3.91 7.45 0.86
C PHE A 399 -2.91 6.84 1.83
N PHE A 400 -2.78 5.52 1.81
CA PHE A 400 -1.83 4.79 2.66
C PHE A 400 -0.67 4.25 1.86
N THR A 401 -0.96 3.66 0.70
CA THR A 401 0.07 3.10 -0.17
C THR A 401 -0.20 3.46 -1.62
N TYR A 402 0.87 3.65 -2.37
CA TYR A 402 0.90 3.63 -3.82
C TYR A 402 2.07 2.72 -4.22
N SER A 403 1.75 1.51 -4.68
CA SER A 403 2.72 0.54 -5.16
C SER A 403 2.85 0.63 -6.68
N ALA A 404 4.08 0.74 -7.14
CA ALA A 404 4.41 0.74 -8.56
C ALA A 404 5.88 0.40 -8.75
N ASP A 405 6.31 0.18 -9.99
CA ASP A 405 7.72 0.00 -10.31
C ASP A 405 8.53 1.31 -10.14
N TYR A 406 9.86 1.22 -10.33
CA TYR A 406 10.74 2.37 -10.12
C TYR A 406 10.44 3.56 -11.05
N PRO A 407 10.40 3.40 -12.39
CA PRO A 407 10.03 4.49 -13.29
C PRO A 407 8.71 5.18 -12.91
N GLU A 408 7.70 4.40 -12.52
CA GLU A 408 6.40 4.92 -12.13
C GLU A 408 6.44 5.67 -10.79
N LYS A 409 7.15 5.16 -9.78
CA LYS A 409 7.41 5.88 -8.52
C LYS A 409 8.06 7.24 -8.75
N ILE A 410 8.98 7.32 -9.73
CA ILE A 410 9.63 8.58 -10.11
C ILE A 410 8.63 9.55 -10.77
N LEU A 411 7.67 9.06 -11.55
CA LEU A 411 6.57 9.86 -12.09
C LEU A 411 5.67 10.40 -10.97
N ILE A 412 5.20 9.53 -10.06
CA ILE A 412 4.32 9.87 -8.94
C ILE A 412 4.96 10.94 -8.04
N ALA A 413 6.23 10.75 -7.69
CA ALA A 413 6.98 11.62 -6.79
C ALA A 413 7.54 12.88 -7.48
N ALA A 414 7.41 13.01 -8.81
CA ALA A 414 8.05 14.04 -9.62
C ALA A 414 9.56 14.18 -9.31
N LEU A 415 10.27 13.05 -9.29
CA LEU A 415 11.72 13.00 -9.07
C LEU A 415 12.48 12.88 -10.41
N LYS A 416 13.80 13.07 -10.38
CA LYS A 416 14.68 12.74 -11.50
C LYS A 416 15.10 11.26 -11.41
N PRO A 417 14.92 10.47 -12.49
CA PRO A 417 15.31 9.07 -12.49
C PRO A 417 16.83 8.93 -12.44
N LEU A 418 17.33 7.95 -11.68
CA LEU A 418 18.75 7.59 -11.60
C LEU A 418 19.69 8.79 -11.36
N ALA A 419 19.23 9.77 -10.58
CA ALA A 419 19.98 10.96 -10.22
C ALA A 419 20.71 10.76 -8.88
N LEU A 420 21.29 11.85 -8.36
CA LEU A 420 22.16 11.84 -7.18
C LEU A 420 21.60 11.06 -5.99
N CYS A 421 20.32 11.24 -5.68
CA CYS A 421 19.56 10.49 -4.69
C CYS A 421 18.49 9.71 -5.46
N MET A 422 18.74 8.43 -5.75
CA MET A 422 17.85 7.67 -6.64
C MET A 422 16.67 7.04 -5.92
N CYS A 423 16.75 6.79 -4.60
CA CYS A 423 15.65 6.19 -3.84
C CYS A 423 14.46 7.16 -3.78
N PRO A 424 13.21 6.71 -4.04
CA PRO A 424 12.03 7.57 -3.95
C PRO A 424 11.59 7.87 -2.50
N ARG A 425 12.19 7.22 -1.48
CA ARG A 425 11.79 7.36 -0.07
C ARG A 425 12.83 8.03 0.82
N CYS A 426 14.12 7.89 0.52
CA CYS A 426 15.21 8.48 1.30
C CYS A 426 16.18 9.28 0.41
N LEU A 427 17.15 9.92 1.06
CA LEU A 427 18.17 10.75 0.42
C LEU A 427 19.53 10.04 0.23
N THR A 428 19.59 8.71 0.37
CA THR A 428 20.82 7.94 0.10
C THR A 428 21.33 8.25 -1.30
N ARG A 429 22.61 8.61 -1.39
CA ARG A 429 23.24 9.03 -2.64
C ARG A 429 23.66 7.81 -3.45
N MET A 430 23.80 8.00 -4.76
CA MET A 430 24.17 6.93 -5.69
C MET A 430 25.49 6.25 -5.31
N ASP A 431 26.47 7.03 -4.86
CA ASP A 431 27.79 6.52 -4.47
C ASP A 431 27.75 5.68 -3.18
N ASP A 432 26.70 5.84 -2.36
CA ASP A 432 26.53 5.15 -1.07
C ASP A 432 25.75 3.83 -1.19
N ILE A 433 25.23 3.49 -2.38
CA ILE A 433 24.32 2.33 -2.55
C ILE A 433 25.03 1.00 -2.32
N ALA A 434 26.33 0.94 -2.59
CA ALA A 434 27.12 -0.27 -2.36
C ALA A 434 27.11 -0.70 -0.88
N ASP A 435 26.79 0.21 0.04
CA ASP A 435 26.72 -0.04 1.47
C ASP A 435 25.34 -0.52 1.92
N ALA A 436 24.40 -0.78 1.02
CA ALA A 436 23.03 -1.17 1.37
C ALA A 436 23.01 -2.34 2.38
N GLY A 437 22.25 -2.18 3.47
CA GLY A 437 22.16 -3.17 4.56
C GLY A 437 23.28 -3.07 5.62
N SER A 438 24.19 -2.10 5.52
CA SER A 438 25.11 -1.74 6.62
C SER A 438 24.42 -0.88 7.69
N PRO A 439 24.94 -0.83 8.93
CA PRO A 439 24.47 0.13 9.95
C PRO A 439 24.52 1.58 9.47
N GLU A 440 25.51 1.95 8.66
CA GLU A 440 25.63 3.27 8.06
C GLU A 440 24.52 3.54 7.03
N ASP A 441 24.12 2.52 6.27
CA ASP A 441 22.94 2.60 5.40
C ASP A 441 21.65 2.79 6.20
N ASP A 442 21.46 2.10 7.32
CA ASP A 442 20.30 2.30 8.19
C ASP A 442 20.19 3.75 8.66
N LEU A 443 21.31 4.35 9.09
CA LEU A 443 21.37 5.75 9.47
C LEU A 443 21.07 6.69 8.30
N ARG A 444 21.58 6.40 7.09
CA ARG A 444 21.27 7.19 5.88
C ARG A 444 19.80 7.08 5.48
N ARG A 445 19.21 5.88 5.54
CA ARG A 445 17.80 5.65 5.19
C ARG A 445 16.84 6.27 6.20
N ALA A 446 17.27 6.50 7.45
CA ALA A 446 16.52 7.29 8.42
C ALA A 446 16.31 8.74 7.96
N ALA A 447 17.19 9.29 7.10
CA ALA A 447 16.98 10.56 6.41
C ALA A 447 15.98 10.39 5.25
N LYS A 448 14.70 10.27 5.62
CA LYS A 448 13.58 10.21 4.69
C LYS A 448 13.45 11.49 3.88
N ARG A 449 12.92 11.37 2.66
CA ARG A 449 12.48 12.53 1.88
C ARG A 449 11.31 13.21 2.57
N GLN A 450 11.29 14.53 2.47
CA GLN A 450 10.28 15.37 3.09
C GLN A 450 9.61 16.24 2.05
N ASP A 451 8.29 16.34 2.14
CA ASP A 451 7.51 17.34 1.43
C ASP A 451 7.35 18.60 2.30
N ASP A 452 8.44 19.35 2.41
CA ASP A 452 8.52 20.57 3.20
C ASP A 452 8.39 21.84 2.33
N ALA A 453 8.07 22.96 3.00
CA ALA A 453 7.93 24.26 2.34
C ALA A 453 9.21 24.69 1.58
N ALA A 454 10.39 24.28 2.03
CA ALA A 454 11.64 24.63 1.37
C ALA A 454 11.76 23.92 0.00
N ASN A 455 11.45 22.63 -0.06
CA ASN A 455 11.42 21.86 -1.30
C ASN A 455 10.38 22.40 -2.26
N GLN A 456 9.21 22.80 -1.76
CA GLN A 456 8.16 23.42 -2.57
C GLN A 456 8.60 24.75 -3.20
N ILE A 457 9.31 25.59 -2.45
CA ILE A 457 9.86 26.85 -2.97
C ILE A 457 10.87 26.57 -4.08
N LEU A 458 11.75 25.59 -3.90
CA LEU A 458 12.74 25.20 -4.91
C LEU A 458 12.07 24.70 -6.20
N ILE A 459 11.09 23.79 -6.07
CA ILE A 459 10.34 23.25 -7.22
C ILE A 459 9.61 24.39 -7.95
N LYS A 460 8.84 25.22 -7.25
CA LYS A 460 8.13 26.37 -7.85
C LYS A 460 9.07 27.35 -8.56
N LYS A 461 10.25 27.61 -7.98
CA LYS A 461 11.27 28.46 -8.61
C LYS A 461 11.81 27.80 -9.89
N ALA A 462 12.05 26.49 -9.87
CA ALA A 462 12.52 25.75 -11.02
C ALA A 462 11.47 25.67 -12.14
N CYS A 463 10.19 25.42 -11.82
CA CYS A 463 9.09 25.52 -12.78
C CYS A 463 9.03 26.92 -13.42
N ARG A 464 9.14 27.99 -12.62
CA ARG A 464 9.18 29.36 -13.14
C ARG A 464 10.37 29.59 -14.08
N CYS A 465 11.54 29.05 -13.78
CA CYS A 465 12.69 29.14 -14.69
C CYS A 465 12.40 28.39 -16.00
N LEU A 466 11.80 27.20 -15.94
CA LEU A 466 11.44 26.44 -17.14
C LEU A 466 10.53 27.25 -18.08
N PHE A 467 9.50 27.91 -17.54
CA PHE A 467 8.60 28.78 -18.32
C PHE A 467 9.17 30.16 -18.67
N LYS A 468 10.31 30.55 -18.09
CA LYS A 468 11.10 31.71 -18.55
C LYS A 468 12.09 31.37 -19.69
N GLY A 469 12.03 30.14 -20.19
CA GLY A 469 12.85 29.69 -21.31
C GLY A 469 14.21 29.14 -20.92
N PHE A 470 14.45 28.87 -19.64
CA PHE A 470 15.66 28.15 -19.23
C PHE A 470 15.55 26.68 -19.65
N SER A 471 16.68 26.10 -20.07
CA SER A 471 16.73 24.67 -20.43
C SER A 471 16.45 23.79 -19.19
N PRO A 472 15.63 22.71 -19.30
CA PRO A 472 15.41 21.74 -18.21
C PRO A 472 16.71 21.16 -17.63
N ALA A 473 17.73 20.96 -18.48
CA ALA A 473 19.05 20.45 -18.11
C ALA A 473 20.07 21.58 -17.84
N GLY A 474 19.64 22.84 -17.90
CA GLY A 474 20.50 24.00 -17.72
C GLY A 474 20.93 24.20 -16.27
N LYS A 475 22.07 24.87 -16.10
CA LYS A 475 22.67 25.17 -14.78
C LYS A 475 21.66 25.78 -13.79
N CYS A 476 20.83 26.73 -14.24
CA CYS A 476 19.85 27.40 -13.38
C CYS A 476 18.86 26.43 -12.70
N ILE A 477 18.36 25.43 -13.41
CA ILE A 477 17.44 24.42 -12.85
C ILE A 477 18.23 23.36 -12.08
N LYS A 478 19.41 22.98 -12.57
CA LYS A 478 20.28 22.00 -11.90
C LYS A 478 20.66 22.49 -10.49
N ASP A 479 21.14 23.72 -10.35
CA ASP A 479 21.57 24.29 -9.08
C ASP A 479 20.44 24.34 -8.02
N LEU A 480 19.17 24.38 -8.46
CA LEU A 480 18.02 24.39 -7.54
C LEU A 480 17.60 23.00 -7.04
N LEU A 481 17.76 21.98 -7.89
CA LEU A 481 17.07 20.69 -7.69
C LEU A 481 18.00 19.49 -7.54
N HIS A 482 19.28 19.64 -7.90
CA HIS A 482 20.23 18.53 -8.02
C HIS A 482 20.45 17.79 -6.70
N ASP A 483 20.66 18.51 -5.59
CA ASP A 483 21.07 17.95 -4.30
C ASP A 483 20.07 16.95 -3.73
N LYS A 484 18.78 17.11 -4.07
CA LYS A 484 17.70 16.21 -3.66
C LYS A 484 17.11 15.43 -4.84
N SER A 485 17.70 15.54 -6.04
CA SER A 485 17.22 14.88 -7.26
C SER A 485 15.76 15.20 -7.60
N LEU A 486 15.34 16.44 -7.35
CA LEU A 486 13.99 16.92 -7.64
C LEU A 486 13.83 17.22 -9.15
N ASN A 487 12.60 17.21 -9.63
CA ASN A 487 12.24 17.59 -11.00
C ASN A 487 11.53 18.97 -11.00
N PRO A 488 11.58 19.79 -12.07
CA PRO A 488 10.90 21.08 -12.13
C PRO A 488 9.42 20.88 -12.48
N ILE A 489 8.75 19.98 -11.75
CA ILE A 489 7.35 19.58 -11.91
C ILE A 489 6.77 19.43 -10.50
N GLN A 490 5.56 19.92 -10.31
CA GLN A 490 4.85 19.78 -9.04
C GLN A 490 3.98 18.52 -9.11
N SER A 491 4.26 17.52 -8.26
CA SER A 491 3.42 16.33 -8.16
C SER A 491 1.97 16.72 -7.83
N ALA A 492 0.99 16.02 -8.42
CA ALA A 492 -0.43 16.23 -8.13
C ALA A 492 -0.74 16.05 -6.63
N PHE A 493 -0.12 15.05 -6.01
CA PHE A 493 -0.28 14.75 -4.59
C PHE A 493 0.30 15.87 -3.73
N LEU A 494 1.47 16.40 -4.11
CA LEU A 494 2.06 17.57 -3.48
C LEU A 494 1.11 18.77 -3.52
N ILE A 495 0.57 19.09 -4.70
CA ILE A 495 -0.35 20.22 -4.90
C ILE A 495 -1.59 20.10 -4.01
N ARG A 496 -2.14 18.90 -3.88
CA ARG A 496 -3.41 18.66 -3.18
C ARG A 496 -3.25 18.46 -1.67
N PHE A 497 -2.17 17.81 -1.24
CA PHE A 497 -2.05 17.28 0.12
C PHE A 497 -1.01 17.95 1.01
N ALA A 498 -0.12 18.79 0.48
CA ALA A 498 0.86 19.52 1.28
C ALA A 498 0.22 20.30 2.46
N GLN A 499 -0.94 20.92 2.24
CA GLN A 499 -1.66 21.66 3.26
C GLN A 499 -2.21 20.80 4.41
N TYR A 500 -2.29 19.47 4.22
CA TYR A 500 -2.75 18.52 5.21
C TYR A 500 -1.59 17.78 5.90
N GLY A 501 -0.33 18.19 5.66
CA GLY A 501 0.84 17.56 6.26
C GLY A 501 1.13 16.15 5.73
N PHE A 502 0.57 15.78 4.57
CA PHE A 502 0.79 14.48 3.95
C PHE A 502 2.12 14.47 3.19
N ASN A 503 3.01 13.56 3.56
CA ASN A 503 4.29 13.38 2.87
C ASN A 503 4.16 12.36 1.73
N VAL A 504 4.14 12.83 0.47
CA VAL A 504 3.95 11.97 -0.72
C VAL A 504 4.94 10.80 -0.80
N TYR A 505 6.15 10.95 -0.27
CA TYR A 505 7.17 9.91 -0.33
C TYR A 505 6.89 8.72 0.62
N ASP A 506 6.10 8.93 1.68
CA ASP A 506 5.78 7.86 2.64
C ASP A 506 4.77 6.85 2.09
N MET A 507 3.92 7.25 1.12
CA MET A 507 2.97 6.32 0.49
C MET A 507 3.64 5.38 -0.52
N LEU A 508 4.85 5.69 -1.01
CA LEU A 508 5.53 4.89 -2.03
C LEU A 508 6.12 3.64 -1.40
N VAL A 509 5.44 2.50 -1.57
CA VAL A 509 5.85 1.21 -0.98
C VAL A 509 6.66 0.37 -1.96
N PRO A 510 7.56 -0.51 -1.49
CA PRO A 510 8.26 -1.46 -2.37
C PRO A 510 7.27 -2.33 -3.14
N ASP A 511 7.58 -2.59 -4.41
CA ASP A 511 6.82 -3.54 -5.23
C ASP A 511 7.63 -4.82 -5.30
N LEU A 512 7.41 -5.73 -4.34
CA LEU A 512 8.20 -6.95 -4.24
C LEU A 512 8.07 -7.84 -5.48
N MET A 513 6.92 -7.81 -6.16
CA MET A 513 6.72 -8.60 -7.36
C MET A 513 7.61 -8.08 -8.49
N HIS A 514 7.55 -6.80 -8.82
CA HIS A 514 8.32 -6.20 -9.92
C HIS A 514 9.78 -5.90 -9.58
N GLU A 515 10.11 -5.62 -8.32
CA GLU A 515 11.47 -5.28 -7.89
C GLU A 515 12.28 -6.54 -7.52
N PHE A 516 11.63 -7.57 -6.95
CA PHE A 516 12.30 -8.77 -6.43
C PHE A 516 11.98 -10.05 -7.22
N GLU A 517 10.71 -10.46 -7.30
CA GLU A 517 10.33 -11.79 -7.78
C GLU A 517 10.43 -11.96 -9.31
N LEU A 518 9.78 -11.05 -10.04
CA LEU A 518 9.81 -10.91 -11.50
C LEU A 518 10.91 -9.94 -11.95
N GLY A 519 11.43 -9.16 -11.01
CA GLY A 519 12.39 -8.10 -11.25
C GLY A 519 13.81 -8.54 -11.56
N VAL A 520 14.65 -7.55 -11.78
CA VAL A 520 16.09 -7.72 -12.08
C VAL A 520 16.83 -8.38 -10.91
N TRP A 521 16.38 -8.17 -9.66
CA TRP A 521 17.13 -8.62 -8.48
C TRP A 521 17.33 -10.13 -8.43
N LYS A 522 16.29 -10.95 -8.62
CA LYS A 522 16.44 -12.42 -8.63
C LYS A 522 17.45 -12.87 -9.68
N GLY A 523 17.42 -12.26 -10.87
CA GLY A 523 18.40 -12.50 -11.93
C GLY A 523 19.83 -12.11 -11.51
N THR A 524 19.99 -10.91 -10.94
CA THR A 524 21.27 -10.40 -10.43
C THR A 524 21.81 -11.28 -9.32
N PHE A 525 21.00 -11.63 -8.32
CA PHE A 525 21.39 -12.49 -7.21
C PHE A 525 21.84 -13.86 -7.70
N ASN A 526 21.08 -14.48 -8.60
CA ASN A 526 21.48 -15.74 -9.22
C ASN A 526 22.82 -15.62 -9.97
N HIS A 527 23.05 -14.51 -10.67
CA HIS A 527 24.32 -14.25 -11.34
C HIS A 527 25.48 -14.09 -10.34
N LEU A 528 25.28 -13.33 -9.26
CA LEU A 528 26.27 -13.16 -8.19
C LEU A 528 26.61 -14.50 -7.52
N VAL A 529 25.62 -15.34 -7.23
CA VAL A 529 25.83 -16.69 -6.70
C VAL A 529 26.65 -17.55 -7.67
N ARG A 530 26.38 -17.48 -8.98
CA ARG A 530 27.19 -18.18 -9.99
C ARG A 530 28.64 -17.68 -10.03
N LEU A 531 28.87 -16.37 -9.89
CA LEU A 531 30.22 -15.82 -9.79
C LEU A 531 30.94 -16.33 -8.54
N ILE A 532 30.26 -16.41 -7.39
CA ILE A 532 30.81 -16.99 -6.15
C ILE A 532 31.19 -18.46 -6.38
N HIS A 533 30.33 -19.26 -7.00
CA HIS A 533 30.63 -20.65 -7.33
C HIS A 533 31.84 -20.79 -8.26
N ALA A 534 32.00 -19.91 -9.24
CA ALA A 534 33.12 -19.94 -10.18
C ALA A 534 34.48 -19.65 -9.52
N GLN A 535 34.50 -18.96 -8.37
CA GLN A 535 35.71 -18.68 -7.58
C GLN A 535 36.16 -19.87 -6.71
N GLY A 536 35.33 -20.93 -6.61
CA GLY A 536 35.66 -22.18 -5.91
C GLY A 536 35.26 -22.21 -4.43
N ASP A 537 35.43 -23.40 -3.83
CA ASP A 537 34.86 -23.78 -2.52
C ASP A 537 35.27 -22.87 -1.35
N ALA A 538 36.44 -22.24 -1.42
CA ALA A 538 36.92 -21.36 -0.34
C ALA A 538 36.05 -20.09 -0.21
N VAL A 539 35.64 -19.50 -1.33
CA VAL A 539 34.81 -18.28 -1.35
C VAL A 539 33.37 -18.61 -0.96
N ILE A 540 32.85 -19.77 -1.41
CA ILE A 540 31.53 -20.28 -0.99
C ILE A 540 31.47 -20.43 0.53
N LYS A 541 32.46 -21.09 1.14
CA LYS A 541 32.51 -21.28 2.60
C LYS A 541 32.52 -19.97 3.37
N GLU A 542 33.24 -18.95 2.87
CA GLU A 542 33.26 -17.63 3.50
C GLU A 542 31.91 -16.91 3.36
N PHE A 543 31.24 -17.03 2.22
CA PHE A 543 29.88 -16.49 2.03
C PHE A 543 28.89 -17.13 3.02
N ASP A 544 28.86 -18.47 3.09
CA ASP A 544 27.97 -19.21 4.00
C ASP A 544 28.24 -18.86 5.47
N ARG A 545 29.51 -18.73 5.86
CA ARG A 545 29.91 -18.34 7.22
C ARG A 545 29.32 -16.99 7.64
N ARG A 546 29.25 -16.02 6.72
CA ARG A 546 28.65 -14.69 6.99
C ARG A 546 27.14 -14.79 7.20
N TYR A 547 26.48 -15.74 6.56
CA TYR A 547 25.04 -15.99 6.72
C TYR A 547 24.68 -16.69 8.05
N VAL A 548 25.56 -17.57 8.54
CA VAL A 548 25.40 -18.22 9.86
C VAL A 548 25.59 -17.19 11.00
N CYS A 549 26.47 -16.22 10.80
CA CYS A 549 26.70 -15.18 11.81
C CYS A 549 25.52 -14.21 11.92
N SER A 550 24.82 -13.90 10.82
CA SER A 550 23.63 -13.03 10.85
C SER A 550 22.42 -13.70 11.51
N SER A 551 22.21 -15.00 11.30
CA SER A 551 21.12 -15.77 11.92
C SER A 551 21.28 -15.92 13.44
N SER A 552 22.51 -15.95 13.96
CA SER A 552 22.79 -15.98 15.41
C SER A 552 22.38 -14.69 16.15
N VAL A 553 22.37 -13.54 15.47
CA VAL A 553 21.95 -12.26 16.06
C VAL A 553 20.43 -12.21 16.25
N TRP A 554 19.66 -12.85 15.35
CA TRP A 554 18.21 -12.95 15.47
C TRP A 554 17.74 -13.94 16.54
N SER A 555 18.49 -15.03 16.78
CA SER A 555 18.18 -15.99 17.86
C SER A 555 18.49 -15.47 19.27
N THR A 556 19.16 -14.33 19.40
CA THR A 556 19.49 -13.73 20.71
C THR A 556 18.56 -12.58 21.09
N LEU A 557 17.58 -12.26 20.24
CA LEU A 557 16.54 -11.24 20.45
C LEU A 557 15.11 -11.84 20.59
N THR A 558 14.98 -13.16 20.64
CA THR A 558 13.79 -13.88 21.15
C THR A 558 13.89 -14.09 22.64
#